data_AF-A0A524HF69-F1
#
_entry.id   AF-A0A524HF69-F1
#
_cell.length_a   1.000
_cell.length_b   1.000
_cell.length_c   1.000
_cell.angle_alpha   90.00
_cell.angle_beta   90.00
_cell.angle_gamma   90.00
#
_symmetry.space_group_name_H-M   'P 1'
#
loop_
_entity.id
_entity.type
_entity.pdbx_description
1 polymer ?
#
loop_
_entity_poly.entity_id
_entity_poly.type
_entity_poly.pdbx_seq_one_letter_code
_entity_poly.pdbx_strand_id
1 'polypeptide(L)'
;MTRPLTSTRGTLLPSHDEFAFSSAPEPHRNRTKEILRRHPEVRQLIGTNPVTLWWTVALVAFQLALAALVPRFSWWVVVAMAFCIGAFANHALFVVIHECAHKLVFRRKLPNILTAMFANLPLFVPGALSFQKYHLKHHAFQGIYELDADLPSRWEARLIGHSVVGKTLWLMLYPIFQALRPLRIREVPLFDRWTTANLLIQVG
;
A
#
# COMPACT_ATOMS: atom_id res chain seq x y z
N MET A 1 -3.16 40.80 -3.27
CA MET A 1 -4.33 41.09 -4.12
C MET A 1 -5.28 39.91 -4.04
N THR A 2 -6.29 40.04 -3.20
CA THR A 2 -7.31 39.04 -2.89
C THR A 2 -8.45 39.15 -3.90
N ARG A 3 -8.72 38.08 -4.66
CA ARG A 3 -9.95 37.97 -5.45
C ARG A 3 -11.13 37.75 -4.49
N PRO A 4 -12.26 38.45 -4.66
CA PRO A 4 -13.43 38.27 -3.80
C PRO A 4 -14.13 36.95 -4.14
N LEU A 5 -14.51 36.19 -3.11
CA LEU A 5 -15.38 35.03 -3.22
C LEU A 5 -16.82 35.53 -3.35
N THR A 6 -17.31 35.65 -4.58
CA THR A 6 -18.76 35.76 -4.83
C THR A 6 -19.41 34.41 -4.55
N SER A 7 -20.16 34.39 -3.45
CA SER A 7 -21.11 33.35 -3.10
C SER A 7 -22.24 33.33 -4.13
N THR A 8 -22.24 32.30 -4.98
CA THR A 8 -23.44 31.83 -5.67
C THR A 8 -23.71 30.41 -5.21
N ARG A 9 -24.78 30.24 -4.42
CA ARG A 9 -25.42 28.95 -4.14
C ARG A 9 -25.96 28.38 -5.45
N GLY A 10 -25.11 27.72 -6.21
CA GLY A 10 -25.49 26.74 -7.22
C GLY A 10 -24.92 25.41 -6.78
N THR A 11 -25.77 24.42 -6.55
CA THR A 11 -25.32 23.02 -6.44
C THR A 11 -24.80 22.65 -7.82
N LEU A 12 -23.53 22.95 -8.10
CA LEU A 12 -22.84 22.42 -9.27
C LEU A 12 -22.83 20.91 -9.05
N LEU A 13 -23.66 20.19 -9.80
CA LEU A 13 -23.44 18.77 -10.00
C LEU A 13 -21.98 18.64 -10.45
N PRO A 14 -21.15 17.80 -9.79
CA PRO A 14 -19.76 17.65 -10.19
C PRO A 14 -19.74 17.35 -11.68
N SER A 15 -18.90 18.05 -12.44
CA SER A 15 -18.64 17.64 -13.81
C SER A 15 -18.23 16.16 -13.76
N HIS A 16 -18.70 15.35 -14.72
CA HIS A 16 -18.45 13.91 -14.74
C HIS A 16 -16.95 13.53 -14.75
N ASP A 17 -16.05 14.51 -14.80
CA ASP A 17 -14.59 14.40 -14.92
C ASP A 17 -13.81 14.89 -13.67
N GLU A 18 -14.48 15.26 -12.58
CA GLU A 18 -13.83 15.63 -11.30
C GLU A 18 -14.11 14.62 -10.18
N PHE A 19 -13.19 14.56 -9.20
CA PHE A 19 -13.39 13.75 -8.00
C PHE A 19 -14.55 14.26 -7.15
N ALA A 20 -15.25 13.33 -6.49
CA ALA A 20 -16.21 13.68 -5.46
C ALA A 20 -15.48 14.05 -4.17
N PHE A 21 -15.85 15.17 -3.56
CA PHE A 21 -15.27 15.66 -2.31
C PHE A 21 -16.25 15.47 -1.16
N SER A 22 -15.72 15.08 0.00
CA SER A 22 -16.48 14.98 1.26
C SER A 22 -16.02 16.06 2.23
N SER A 23 -16.97 16.69 2.92
CA SER A 23 -16.69 17.59 4.05
C SER A 23 -16.57 16.84 5.38
N ALA A 24 -16.79 15.53 5.40
CA ALA A 24 -16.63 14.73 6.61
C ALA A 24 -15.14 14.60 6.97
N PRO A 25 -14.80 14.58 8.27
CA PRO A 25 -13.43 14.26 8.71
C PRO A 25 -13.06 12.82 8.34
N GLU A 26 -11.79 12.44 8.55
CA GLU A 26 -11.40 11.05 8.37
C GLU A 26 -12.29 10.10 9.22
N PRO A 27 -12.60 8.90 8.72
CA PRO A 27 -13.49 8.01 9.46
C PRO A 27 -12.78 7.27 10.60
N HIS A 28 -11.44 7.14 10.55
CA HIS A 28 -10.67 6.21 11.36
C HIS A 28 -10.82 6.42 12.87
N ARG A 29 -10.69 7.66 13.34
CA ARG A 29 -10.76 7.97 14.77
C ARG A 29 -12.17 7.76 15.33
N ASN A 30 -13.18 8.20 14.61
CA ASN A 30 -14.58 8.07 15.04
C ASN A 30 -15.04 6.61 15.00
N ARG A 31 -14.70 5.86 13.95
CA ARG A 31 -14.99 4.42 13.86
C ARG A 31 -14.31 3.63 14.95
N THR A 32 -13.04 3.92 15.28
CA THR A 32 -12.35 3.26 16.40
C THR A 32 -13.10 3.47 17.73
N LYS A 33 -13.55 4.70 18.02
CA LYS A 33 -14.34 4.98 19.24
C LYS A 33 -15.65 4.20 19.26
N GLU A 34 -16.36 4.16 18.14
CA GLU A 34 -17.64 3.47 18.02
C GLU A 34 -17.49 1.95 18.20
N ILE A 35 -16.49 1.35 17.56
CA ILE A 35 -16.15 -0.08 17.72
C ILE A 35 -15.83 -0.37 19.18
N LEU A 36 -14.94 0.40 19.82
CA LEU A 36 -14.56 0.15 21.21
C LEU A 36 -15.69 0.42 22.22
N ARG A 37 -16.71 1.19 21.84
CA ARG A 37 -17.91 1.40 22.66
C ARG A 37 -18.86 0.20 22.55
N ARG A 38 -19.05 -0.35 21.35
CA ARG A 38 -19.94 -1.50 21.12
C ARG A 38 -19.29 -2.85 21.46
N HIS A 39 -17.97 -2.94 21.30
CA HIS A 39 -17.15 -4.14 21.43
C HIS A 39 -15.91 -3.85 22.29
N PRO A 40 -16.08 -3.63 23.61
CA PRO A 40 -14.97 -3.33 24.50
C PRO A 40 -13.92 -4.45 24.58
N GLU A 41 -14.30 -5.70 24.31
CA GLU A 41 -13.43 -6.87 24.23
C GLU A 41 -12.30 -6.72 23.21
N VAL A 42 -12.53 -5.95 22.13
CA VAL A 42 -11.54 -5.69 21.08
C VAL A 42 -10.29 -4.99 21.63
N ARG A 43 -10.39 -4.28 22.77
CA ARG A 43 -9.22 -3.67 23.42
C ARG A 43 -8.12 -4.68 23.74
N GLN A 44 -8.49 -5.93 24.02
CA GLN A 44 -7.54 -7.00 24.34
C GLN A 44 -6.72 -7.43 23.11
N LEU A 45 -7.23 -7.16 21.90
CA LEU A 45 -6.57 -7.48 20.63
C LEU A 45 -5.64 -6.37 20.14
N ILE A 46 -5.70 -5.18 20.76
CA ILE A 46 -4.85 -4.04 20.37
C ILE A 46 -3.44 -4.26 20.94
N GLY A 47 -2.49 -4.54 20.07
CA GLY A 47 -1.11 -4.72 20.46
C GLY A 47 -0.22 -5.12 19.31
N THR A 48 0.99 -5.55 19.67
CA THR A 48 1.96 -6.09 18.71
C THR A 48 1.89 -7.61 18.70
N ASN A 49 2.11 -8.23 17.54
CA ASN A 49 2.19 -9.67 17.38
C ASN A 49 3.55 -10.12 16.82
N PRO A 50 4.53 -10.45 17.68
CA PRO A 50 5.84 -10.93 17.26
C PRO A 50 5.83 -12.27 16.53
N VAL A 51 4.77 -13.07 16.67
CA VAL A 51 4.64 -14.37 15.94
C VAL A 51 4.63 -14.15 14.43
N THR A 52 4.22 -12.97 13.97
CA THR A 52 4.25 -12.57 12.55
C THR A 52 5.65 -12.70 11.94
N LEU A 53 6.73 -12.53 12.72
CA LEU A 53 8.09 -12.77 12.24
C LEU A 53 8.28 -14.22 11.75
N TRP A 54 7.77 -15.20 12.49
CA TRP A 54 7.94 -16.61 12.12
C TRP A 54 7.16 -16.97 10.86
N TRP A 55 5.95 -16.41 10.70
CA TRP A 55 5.21 -16.51 9.44
C TRP A 55 5.96 -15.87 8.28
N THR A 56 6.63 -14.74 8.52
CA THR A 56 7.48 -14.08 7.52
C THR A 56 8.62 -15.00 7.08
N VAL A 57 9.35 -15.58 8.03
CA VAL A 57 10.43 -16.55 7.75
C VAL A 57 9.93 -17.75 6.98
N ALA A 58 8.80 -18.34 7.38
CA ALA A 58 8.21 -19.48 6.70
C ALA A 58 7.81 -19.14 5.25
N LEU A 59 7.16 -17.99 5.02
CA LEU A 59 6.71 -17.56 3.68
C LEU A 59 7.88 -17.22 2.76
N VAL A 60 8.91 -16.54 3.26
CA VAL A 60 10.11 -16.24 2.48
C VAL A 60 10.84 -17.54 2.12
N ALA A 61 11.05 -18.44 3.08
CA ALA A 61 11.68 -19.73 2.82
C ALA A 61 10.88 -20.58 1.83
N PHE A 62 9.55 -20.59 1.96
CA PHE A 62 8.65 -21.27 1.03
C PHE A 62 8.78 -20.74 -0.40
N GLN A 63 8.76 -19.42 -0.60
CA GLN A 63 8.92 -18.80 -1.92
C GLN A 63 10.29 -19.09 -2.53
N LEU A 64 11.37 -19.05 -1.74
CA LEU A 64 12.71 -19.40 -2.20
C LEU A 64 12.83 -20.88 -2.59
N ALA A 65 12.19 -21.77 -1.81
CA ALA A 65 12.13 -23.19 -2.14
C ALA A 65 11.35 -23.43 -3.44
N LEU A 66 10.20 -22.76 -3.63
CA LEU A 66 9.45 -22.83 -4.88
C LEU A 66 10.28 -22.32 -6.07
N ALA A 67 10.98 -21.19 -5.91
CA ALA A 67 11.84 -20.63 -6.95
C ALA A 67 12.93 -21.63 -7.40
N ALA A 68 13.50 -22.41 -6.47
CA ALA A 68 14.46 -23.46 -6.80
C ALA A 68 13.84 -24.65 -7.56
N LEU A 69 12.53 -24.87 -7.45
CA LEU A 69 11.79 -25.94 -8.14
C LEU A 69 11.25 -25.53 -9.51
N VAL A 70 10.97 -24.23 -9.71
CA VAL A 70 10.41 -23.67 -10.96
C VAL A 70 11.09 -24.17 -12.25
N PRO A 71 12.44 -24.30 -12.34
CA PRO A 71 13.10 -24.79 -13.55
C PRO A 71 12.70 -26.20 -13.99
N ARG A 72 12.08 -26.99 -13.12
CA ARG A 72 11.64 -28.37 -13.40
C ARG A 72 10.26 -28.44 -14.05
N PHE A 73 9.54 -27.32 -14.13
CA PHE A 73 8.16 -27.28 -14.61
C PHE A 73 8.07 -26.58 -15.96
N SER A 74 7.10 -27.00 -16.78
CA SER A 74 6.76 -26.28 -18.02
C SER A 74 6.23 -24.89 -17.69
N TRP A 75 6.47 -23.91 -18.57
CA TRP A 75 6.13 -22.50 -18.34
C TRP A 75 4.66 -22.27 -17.95
N TRP A 76 3.71 -23.05 -18.49
CA TRP A 76 2.28 -22.92 -18.16
C TRP A 76 1.96 -23.38 -16.72
N VAL A 77 2.69 -24.39 -16.20
CA VAL A 77 2.61 -24.81 -14.80
C VAL A 77 3.13 -23.70 -13.90
N VAL A 78 4.23 -23.05 -14.30
CA VAL A 78 4.81 -21.92 -13.57
C VAL A 78 3.80 -20.76 -13.48
N VAL A 79 3.10 -20.45 -14.56
CA VAL A 79 2.02 -19.45 -14.55
C VAL A 79 0.89 -19.84 -13.60
N ALA A 80 0.42 -21.10 -13.65
CA ALA A 80 -0.62 -21.58 -12.74
C ALA A 80 -0.18 -21.54 -11.27
N MET A 81 1.06 -21.93 -10.97
CA MET A 81 1.64 -21.83 -9.63
C MET A 81 1.77 -20.38 -9.17
N ALA A 82 2.23 -19.47 -10.04
CA ALA A 82 2.33 -18.06 -9.72
C ALA A 82 0.97 -17.47 -9.35
N PHE A 83 -0.09 -17.82 -10.07
CA PHE A 83 -1.44 -17.33 -9.80
C PHE A 83 -2.09 -17.98 -8.56
N CYS A 84 -2.05 -19.31 -8.45
CA CYS A 84 -2.76 -20.04 -7.40
C CYS A 84 -2.01 -20.09 -6.06
N ILE A 85 -0.69 -19.90 -6.06
CA ILE A 85 0.16 -20.02 -4.87
C ILE A 85 0.95 -18.72 -4.65
N GLY A 86 1.70 -18.29 -5.68
CA GLY A 86 2.57 -17.11 -5.60
C GLY A 86 1.82 -15.84 -5.24
N ALA A 87 0.64 -15.60 -5.83
CA ALA A 87 -0.17 -14.41 -5.56
C ALA A 87 -0.58 -14.31 -4.08
N PHE A 88 -0.97 -15.43 -3.45
CA PHE A 88 -1.35 -15.48 -2.04
C PHE A 88 -0.16 -15.29 -1.12
N ALA A 89 0.97 -15.94 -1.42
CA ALA A 89 2.20 -15.78 -0.65
C ALA A 89 2.74 -14.33 -0.76
N ASN A 90 2.68 -13.72 -1.95
CA ASN A 90 3.04 -12.32 -2.17
C ASN A 90 2.14 -11.38 -1.38
N HIS A 91 0.82 -11.60 -1.43
CA HIS A 91 -0.13 -10.79 -0.68
C HIS A 91 0.10 -10.87 0.83
N ALA A 92 0.32 -12.08 1.36
CA ALA A 92 0.62 -12.27 2.78
C ALA A 92 1.90 -11.53 3.21
N LEU A 93 2.96 -11.58 2.40
CA LEU A 93 4.19 -10.83 2.68
C LEU A 93 3.99 -9.31 2.58
N PHE A 94 3.14 -8.83 1.66
CA PHE A 94 2.79 -7.42 1.59
C PHE A 94 2.00 -6.96 2.81
N VAL A 95 1.10 -7.80 3.35
CA VAL A 95 0.43 -7.55 4.64
C VAL A 95 1.45 -7.47 5.78
N VAL A 96 2.47 -8.34 5.82
CA VAL A 96 3.55 -8.22 6.81
C VAL A 96 4.26 -6.86 6.70
N ILE A 97 4.60 -6.41 5.48
CA ILE A 97 5.20 -5.10 5.25
C ILE A 97 4.29 -3.97 5.77
N HIS A 98 2.98 -4.07 5.53
CA HIS A 98 1.97 -3.16 6.08
C HIS A 98 1.97 -3.12 7.61
N GLU A 99 1.95 -4.27 8.27
CA GLU A 99 1.99 -4.35 9.73
C GLU A 99 3.29 -3.78 10.30
N CYS A 100 4.43 -4.01 9.63
CA CYS A 100 5.70 -3.41 9.99
C CYS A 100 5.69 -1.88 9.87
N ALA A 101 5.01 -1.31 8.86
CA ALA A 101 4.89 0.14 8.70
C ALA A 101 4.20 0.79 9.93
N HIS A 102 3.21 0.10 10.49
CA HIS A 102 2.47 0.49 11.70
C HIS A 102 3.13 0.07 13.01
N LYS A 103 4.29 -0.60 12.97
CA LYS A 103 4.99 -1.17 14.14
C LYS A 103 4.13 -2.20 14.90
N LEU A 104 3.33 -2.97 14.19
CA LEU A 104 2.44 -3.99 14.76
C LEU A 104 3.12 -5.35 14.92
N VAL A 105 4.30 -5.57 14.33
CA VAL A 105 5.09 -6.79 14.62
C VAL A 105 5.89 -6.61 15.92
N PHE A 106 6.57 -5.46 16.07
CA PHE A 106 7.35 -5.14 17.27
C PHE A 106 7.11 -3.71 17.74
N ARG A 107 7.24 -3.44 19.04
CA ARG A 107 7.15 -2.07 19.57
C ARG A 107 8.28 -1.15 19.08
N ARG A 108 9.48 -1.71 18.86
CA ARG A 108 10.68 -0.97 18.42
C ARG A 108 10.68 -0.81 16.90
N LYS A 109 11.12 0.35 16.41
CA LYS A 109 11.15 0.67 14.97
C LYS A 109 12.09 -0.23 14.16
N LEU A 110 13.31 -0.44 14.65
CA LEU A 110 14.35 -1.12 13.87
C LEU A 110 13.99 -2.58 13.52
N PRO A 111 13.50 -3.43 14.44
CA PRO A 111 13.07 -4.79 14.09
C PRO A 111 11.99 -4.84 13.00
N ASN A 112 11.01 -3.92 13.01
CA ASN A 112 10.00 -3.87 11.93
C ASN A 112 10.62 -3.50 10.58
N ILE A 113 11.59 -2.57 10.55
CA ILE A 113 12.29 -2.20 9.32
C ILE A 113 13.02 -3.42 8.75
N LEU A 114 13.74 -4.17 9.59
CA LEU A 114 14.47 -5.36 9.16
C LEU A 114 13.51 -6.46 8.68
N THR A 115 12.43 -6.71 9.41
CA THR A 115 11.39 -7.68 9.01
C THR A 115 10.72 -7.29 7.70
N ALA A 116 10.41 -6.00 7.49
CA ALA A 116 9.84 -5.52 6.23
C ALA A 116 10.79 -5.71 5.04
N MET A 117 12.08 -5.40 5.19
CA MET A 117 13.07 -5.66 4.13
C MET A 117 13.21 -7.15 3.83
N PHE A 118 13.21 -7.98 4.86
CA PHE A 118 13.27 -9.44 4.69
C PHE A 118 12.01 -10.00 4.01
N ALA A 119 10.82 -9.53 4.39
CA ALA A 119 9.56 -9.87 3.73
C ALA A 119 9.52 -9.41 2.27
N ASN A 120 10.27 -8.36 1.91
CA ASN A 120 10.33 -7.84 0.55
C ASN A 120 11.09 -8.75 -0.41
N LEU A 121 12.05 -9.55 0.08
CA LEU A 121 12.99 -10.32 -0.76
C LEU A 121 12.31 -11.09 -1.92
N PRO A 122 11.28 -11.93 -1.69
CA PRO A 122 10.64 -12.67 -2.78
C PRO A 122 9.67 -11.84 -3.64
N LEU A 123 9.46 -10.55 -3.34
CA LEU A 123 8.56 -9.66 -4.11
C LEU A 123 9.27 -8.94 -5.27
N PHE A 124 10.58 -9.11 -5.43
CA PHE A 124 11.47 -8.57 -6.48
C PHE A 124 11.57 -7.04 -6.59
N VAL A 125 10.53 -6.28 -6.25
CA VAL A 125 10.51 -4.82 -6.30
C VAL A 125 10.95 -4.26 -4.94
N PRO A 126 12.00 -3.41 -4.87
CA PRO A 126 12.51 -2.83 -3.62
C PRO A 126 11.57 -1.73 -3.09
N GLY A 127 10.44 -2.15 -2.54
CA GLY A 127 9.29 -1.31 -2.25
C GLY A 127 8.98 -1.15 -0.77
N ALA A 128 9.47 -2.00 0.14
CA ALA A 128 9.00 -2.05 1.52
C ALA A 128 9.17 -0.72 2.27
N LEU A 129 10.34 -0.09 2.15
CA LEU A 129 10.63 1.16 2.86
C LEU A 129 10.03 2.39 2.16
N SER A 130 9.89 2.34 0.84
CA SER A 130 9.14 3.36 0.09
C SER A 130 7.66 3.32 0.48
N PHE A 131 7.06 2.13 0.42
CA PHE A 131 5.70 1.86 0.86
C PHE A 131 5.48 2.39 2.28
N GLN A 132 6.33 2.05 3.24
CA GLN A 132 6.16 2.54 4.62
C GLN A 132 6.07 4.07 4.71
N LYS A 133 6.87 4.83 3.95
CA LYS A 133 6.81 6.31 3.97
C LYS A 133 5.49 6.82 3.39
N TYR A 134 5.15 6.37 2.19
CA TYR A 134 3.96 6.85 1.48
C TYR A 134 2.66 6.37 2.14
N HIS A 135 2.65 5.16 2.70
CA HIS A 135 1.53 4.60 3.44
C HIS A 135 1.23 5.36 4.72
N LEU A 136 2.26 5.71 5.51
CA LEU A 136 2.07 6.54 6.71
C LEU A 136 1.60 7.96 6.35
N LYS A 137 2.09 8.51 5.23
CA LYS A 137 1.64 9.80 4.70
C LYS A 137 0.16 9.73 4.26
N HIS A 138 -0.24 8.66 3.57
CA HIS A 138 -1.64 8.37 3.23
C HIS A 138 -2.50 8.37 4.48
N HIS A 139 -2.16 7.62 5.52
CA HIS A 139 -2.95 7.60 6.75
C HIS A 139 -3.04 8.96 7.47
N ALA A 140 -1.99 9.77 7.39
CA ALA A 140 -1.99 11.11 8.00
C ALA A 140 -2.81 12.14 7.20
N PHE A 141 -2.91 11.97 5.88
CA PHE A 141 -3.48 12.95 4.95
C PHE A 141 -4.44 12.31 3.94
N GLN A 142 -5.20 11.32 4.39
CA GLN A 142 -6.06 10.51 3.55
C GLN A 142 -7.06 11.39 2.78
N GLY A 143 -7.13 11.20 1.47
CA GLY A 143 -8.02 11.97 0.60
C GLY A 143 -7.48 13.33 0.17
N ILE A 144 -6.29 13.75 0.63
CA ILE A 144 -5.66 15.01 0.20
C ILE A 144 -4.81 14.75 -1.05
N TYR A 145 -5.23 15.31 -2.18
CA TYR A 145 -4.68 15.00 -3.50
C TYR A 145 -3.17 15.24 -3.63
N GLU A 146 -2.56 16.14 -2.88
CA GLU A 146 -1.12 16.43 -2.98
C GLU A 146 -0.27 15.50 -2.09
N LEU A 147 -0.91 14.83 -1.11
CA LEU A 147 -0.22 14.16 0.00
C LEU A 147 -0.51 12.65 0.07
N ASP A 148 -1.62 12.22 -0.50
CA ASP A 148 -2.08 10.83 -0.48
C ASP A 148 -1.57 10.09 -1.74
N ALA A 149 -0.75 9.05 -1.57
CA ALA A 149 -0.19 8.27 -2.66
C ALA A 149 -1.17 7.20 -3.21
N ASP A 150 -2.25 6.92 -2.49
CA ASP A 150 -3.24 5.91 -2.86
C ASP A 150 -4.39 6.51 -3.67
N LEU A 151 -4.50 7.84 -3.68
CA LEU A 151 -5.39 8.53 -4.60
C LEU A 151 -4.87 8.47 -6.04
N PRO A 152 -5.73 8.08 -7.01
CA PRO A 152 -5.37 8.15 -8.41
C PRO A 152 -5.06 9.59 -8.81
N SER A 153 -4.13 9.76 -9.74
CA SER A 153 -3.85 11.09 -10.29
C SER A 153 -5.02 11.57 -11.14
N ARG A 154 -5.22 12.89 -11.27
CA ARG A 154 -6.32 13.43 -12.11
C ARG A 154 -6.20 12.98 -13.58
N TRP A 155 -4.98 12.86 -14.11
CA TRP A 155 -4.76 12.37 -15.48
C TRP A 155 -5.08 10.88 -15.61
N GLU A 156 -4.77 10.09 -14.59
CA GLU A 156 -5.05 8.64 -14.53
C GLU A 156 -6.56 8.42 -14.52
N ALA A 157 -7.30 9.14 -13.67
CA ALA A 157 -8.75 9.08 -13.63
C ALA A 157 -9.40 9.45 -14.98
N ARG A 158 -8.90 10.50 -15.66
CA ARG A 158 -9.39 10.91 -16.99
C ARG A 158 -9.06 9.88 -18.08
N LEU A 159 -7.87 9.30 -18.05
CA LEU A 159 -7.44 8.30 -19.02
C LEU A 159 -8.29 7.03 -18.95
N ILE A 160 -8.60 6.57 -17.72
CA ILE A 160 -9.38 5.35 -17.51
C ILE A 160 -10.88 5.60 -17.71
N GLY A 161 -11.36 6.78 -17.29
CA GLY A 161 -12.76 7.16 -17.37
C GLY A 161 -13.68 6.18 -16.64
N HIS A 162 -14.88 5.98 -17.21
CA HIS A 162 -15.95 5.22 -16.55
C HIS A 162 -16.17 3.80 -17.10
N SER A 163 -15.43 3.39 -18.13
CA SER A 163 -15.63 2.12 -18.84
C SER A 163 -15.18 0.91 -18.02
N VAL A 164 -15.86 -0.23 -18.21
CA VAL A 164 -15.47 -1.51 -17.60
C VAL A 164 -14.09 -1.92 -18.11
N VAL A 165 -13.86 -1.90 -19.43
CA VAL A 165 -12.58 -2.27 -20.04
C VAL A 165 -11.43 -1.42 -19.51
N GLY A 166 -11.61 -0.09 -19.43
CA GLY A 166 -10.61 0.82 -18.89
C GLY A 166 -10.27 0.48 -17.43
N LYS A 167 -11.28 0.27 -16.58
CA LYS A 167 -11.07 -0.13 -15.17
C LYS A 167 -10.39 -1.50 -15.04
N THR A 168 -10.71 -2.45 -15.91
CA THR A 168 -10.05 -3.76 -15.93
C THR A 168 -8.58 -3.63 -16.32
N LEU A 169 -8.26 -2.88 -17.38
CA LEU A 169 -6.87 -2.62 -17.78
C LEU A 169 -6.11 -1.86 -16.70
N TRP A 170 -6.77 -0.91 -16.03
CA TRP A 170 -6.21 -0.19 -14.90
C TRP A 170 -5.86 -1.11 -13.73
N LEU A 171 -6.75 -2.04 -13.36
CA LEU A 171 -6.48 -3.04 -12.32
C LEU A 171 -5.33 -3.97 -12.71
N MET A 172 -5.28 -4.42 -13.98
CA MET A 172 -4.18 -5.26 -14.48
C MET A 172 -2.82 -4.54 -14.41
N LEU A 173 -2.81 -3.23 -14.71
CA LEU A 173 -1.60 -2.41 -14.71
C LEU A 173 -1.42 -1.62 -13.40
N TYR A 174 -2.19 -1.93 -12.36
CA TYR A 174 -2.22 -1.17 -11.11
C TYR A 174 -0.84 -0.96 -10.48
N PRO A 175 0.09 -1.96 -10.46
CA PRO A 175 1.43 -1.75 -9.93
C PRO A 175 2.20 -0.63 -10.63
N ILE A 176 1.99 -0.42 -11.93
CA ILE A 176 2.64 0.64 -12.70
C ILE A 176 2.09 2.00 -12.26
N PHE A 177 0.75 2.14 -12.19
CA PHE A 177 0.13 3.37 -11.73
C PHE A 177 0.55 3.72 -10.31
N GLN A 178 0.54 2.73 -9.40
CA GLN A 178 0.95 2.92 -8.01
C GLN A 178 2.42 3.36 -7.92
N ALA A 179 3.32 2.84 -8.76
CA ALA A 179 4.73 3.25 -8.78
C ALA A 179 4.93 4.71 -9.25
N LEU A 180 4.01 5.25 -10.06
CA LEU A 180 4.09 6.62 -10.58
C LEU A 180 3.52 7.67 -9.61
N ARG A 181 2.54 7.31 -8.75
CA ARG A 181 1.89 8.25 -7.82
C ARG A 181 2.84 8.94 -6.83
N PRO A 182 3.89 8.29 -6.29
CA PRO A 182 4.93 8.94 -5.51
C PRO A 182 5.55 10.18 -6.13
N LEU A 183 5.66 10.26 -7.47
CA LEU A 183 6.23 11.41 -8.18
C LEU A 183 5.42 12.70 -7.99
N ARG A 184 4.14 12.59 -7.63
CA ARG A 184 3.27 13.72 -7.28
C ARG A 184 3.61 14.31 -5.91
N ILE A 185 4.14 13.51 -5.00
CA ILE A 185 4.30 13.86 -3.57
C ILE A 185 5.71 14.37 -3.33
N ARG A 186 5.85 15.69 -3.17
CA ARG A 186 7.16 16.34 -3.08
C ARG A 186 7.79 16.32 -1.69
N GLU A 187 7.02 16.15 -0.62
CA GLU A 187 7.59 16.21 0.74
C GLU A 187 8.21 14.90 1.23
N VAL A 188 8.12 13.82 0.45
CA VAL A 188 8.73 12.53 0.80
C VAL A 188 9.93 12.29 -0.11
N PRO A 189 11.17 12.27 0.44
CA PRO A 189 12.34 11.97 -0.36
C PRO A 189 12.30 10.52 -0.85
N LEU A 190 12.44 10.35 -2.17
CA LEU A 190 12.50 9.04 -2.82
C LEU A 190 13.68 8.20 -2.28
N PHE A 191 14.82 8.84 -2.08
CA PHE A 191 16.04 8.20 -1.57
C PHE A 191 16.43 8.76 -0.20
N ASP A 192 16.63 7.84 0.73
CA ASP A 192 17.28 8.00 2.03
C ASP A 192 17.98 6.70 2.42
N ARG A 193 18.69 6.71 3.54
CA ARG A 193 19.44 5.55 4.06
C ARG A 193 18.66 4.22 4.04
N TRP A 194 17.36 4.23 4.33
CA TRP A 194 16.57 3.01 4.47
C TRP A 194 16.01 2.54 3.13
N THR A 195 15.55 3.46 2.29
CA THR A 195 15.16 3.13 0.90
C THR A 195 16.36 2.66 0.08
N THR A 196 17.54 3.26 0.28
CA THR A 196 18.79 2.79 -0.34
C THR A 196 19.20 1.43 0.20
N ALA A 197 19.11 1.19 1.53
CA ALA A 197 19.39 -0.13 2.09
C ALA A 197 18.45 -1.21 1.55
N ASN A 198 17.15 -0.94 1.47
CA ASN A 198 16.18 -1.87 0.90
C ASN A 198 16.48 -2.19 -0.58
N LEU A 199 16.87 -1.18 -1.37
CA LEU A 199 17.30 -1.37 -2.76
C LEU A 199 18.54 -2.26 -2.84
N LEU A 200 19.58 -1.97 -2.05
CA LEU A 200 20.83 -2.74 -2.07
C LEU A 200 20.61 -4.20 -1.64
N ILE A 201 19.79 -4.43 -0.61
CA ILE A 201 19.45 -5.79 -0.14
C ILE A 201 18.62 -6.56 -1.17
N GLN A 202 17.79 -5.87 -1.96
CA GLN A 202 16.94 -6.53 -2.94
C GLN A 202 17.69 -6.94 -4.22
N VAL A 203 18.75 -6.19 -4.57
CA VAL A 203 19.51 -6.36 -5.82
C VAL A 203 20.84 -7.09 -5.63
N GLY A 204 21.45 -6.98 -4.45
CA GLY A 204 22.69 -7.68 -4.10
C GLY A 204 22.43 -9.11 -3.63
#